data_AF-A0AA37H2A7-F1
#
_entry.id   AF-A0AA37H2A7-F1
#
_cell.length_a   1.000
_cell.length_b   1.000
_cell.length_c   1.000
_cell.angle_alpha   90.00
_cell.angle_beta   90.00
_cell.angle_gamma   90.00
#
_symmetry.space_group_name_H-M   'P 1'
#
loop_
_entity.id
_entity.type
_entity.pdbx_description
1 polymer ?
#
loop_
_entity_poly.entity_id
_entity_poly.type
_entity_poly.pdbx_seq_one_letter_code
_entity_poly.pdbx_strand_id
1 'polypeptide(L)'
;MATYYSLDNAISAFFETNTSATREQCDEFTLSRAGGQVDPVQIQGTFSYTVTAGTNKSKIFQFRIQDFSIDMEIMKLAKTVHPQLVAGCKYHGTIGGSRPIHIYEMDNLPGTAYIMARNISVPQPADAVSRHRSTVKDLASHGDLCEMNLLVNSNTGKITGIVDWAEAAILPFGFSLWGFENVLGYMDSEGWHYYDNRRELEHLFWQTFLEEARNASKVDLQFIRAARTIGLFCRYGFIVEGKVVQGMVDLADASSLAYLDAFCTIDDWAPGARAETFYISSTVTLQTAPDVSDI
;
A
#
# COMPACT_ATOMS: atom_id res chain seq x y z
N MET A 1 -24.46 -15.01 -0.66
CA MET A 1 -23.53 -16.13 -0.42
C MET A 1 -22.14 -15.64 -0.78
N ALA A 2 -21.15 -15.74 0.12
CA ALA A 2 -19.79 -15.34 -0.20
C ALA A 2 -19.24 -16.27 -1.29
N THR A 3 -18.98 -15.71 -2.47
CA THR A 3 -18.30 -16.43 -3.56
C THR A 3 -16.81 -16.49 -3.24
N TYR A 4 -16.31 -17.68 -2.93
CA TYR A 4 -14.89 -17.91 -2.76
C TYR A 4 -14.15 -17.62 -4.08
N TYR A 5 -12.97 -17.03 -3.99
CA TYR A 5 -12.13 -16.75 -5.14
C TYR A 5 -11.84 -18.04 -5.93
N SER A 6 -12.02 -17.98 -7.25
CA SER A 6 -11.64 -19.03 -8.19
C SER A 6 -10.78 -18.41 -9.28
N LEU A 7 -9.58 -18.95 -9.47
CA LEU A 7 -8.64 -18.47 -10.47
C LEU A 7 -9.25 -18.55 -11.88
N ASP A 8 -9.86 -19.67 -12.24
CA ASP A 8 -10.48 -19.85 -13.55
C ASP A 8 -11.65 -18.89 -13.76
N ASN A 9 -12.49 -18.67 -12.74
CA ASN A 9 -13.59 -17.71 -12.85
C ASN A 9 -13.08 -16.27 -13.02
N ALA A 10 -12.01 -15.89 -12.31
CA ALA A 10 -11.41 -14.57 -12.43
C ALA A 10 -10.82 -14.34 -13.83
N ILE A 11 -10.12 -15.35 -14.39
CA ILE A 11 -9.59 -15.30 -15.75
C ILE A 11 -10.72 -15.20 -16.78
N SER A 12 -11.73 -16.08 -16.69
CA SER A 12 -12.86 -16.08 -17.62
C SER A 12 -13.62 -14.75 -17.59
N ALA A 13 -13.90 -14.21 -16.40
CA ALA A 13 -14.57 -12.93 -16.25
C ALA A 13 -13.80 -11.80 -16.94
N PHE A 14 -12.47 -11.77 -16.83
CA PHE A 14 -11.64 -10.78 -17.54
C PHE A 14 -11.81 -10.90 -19.06
N PHE A 15 -11.68 -12.09 -19.64
CA PHE A 15 -11.77 -12.26 -21.09
C PHE A 15 -13.18 -12.04 -21.65
N GLU A 16 -14.23 -12.38 -20.90
CA GLU A 16 -15.62 -12.18 -21.32
C GLU A 16 -16.03 -10.70 -21.34
N THR A 17 -15.61 -9.93 -20.33
CA THR A 17 -16.11 -8.57 -20.12
C THR A 17 -15.18 -7.50 -20.68
N ASN A 18 -13.87 -7.68 -20.55
CA ASN A 18 -12.92 -6.56 -20.66
C ASN A 18 -12.21 -6.48 -22.01
N THR A 19 -12.18 -7.55 -22.79
CA THR A 19 -11.37 -7.60 -24.02
C THR A 19 -12.08 -8.35 -25.14
N SER A 20 -11.52 -8.21 -26.33
CA SER A 20 -11.83 -9.01 -27.51
C SER A 20 -10.70 -9.97 -27.89
N ALA A 21 -9.56 -9.89 -27.18
CA ALA A 21 -8.51 -10.88 -27.25
C ALA A 21 -8.93 -12.17 -26.52
N THR A 22 -8.36 -13.31 -26.89
CA THR A 22 -8.55 -14.57 -26.17
C THR A 22 -7.38 -14.86 -25.24
N ARG A 23 -7.58 -15.77 -24.29
CA ARG A 23 -6.51 -16.25 -23.42
C ARG A 23 -5.39 -16.88 -24.23
N GLU A 24 -5.73 -17.69 -25.22
CA GLU A 24 -4.77 -18.37 -26.10
C GLU A 24 -3.89 -17.36 -26.83
N GLN A 25 -4.47 -16.27 -27.34
CA GLN A 25 -3.70 -15.20 -27.99
C GLN A 25 -2.69 -14.53 -27.05
N CYS A 26 -3.06 -14.33 -25.77
CA CYS A 26 -2.17 -13.76 -24.75
C CYS A 26 -1.06 -14.75 -24.37
N ASP A 27 -1.41 -16.03 -24.21
CA ASP A 27 -0.48 -17.09 -23.84
C ASP A 27 0.51 -17.38 -24.98
N GLU A 28 0.05 -17.41 -26.23
CA GLU A 28 0.90 -17.54 -27.42
C GLU A 28 1.85 -16.35 -27.58
N PHE A 29 1.36 -15.13 -27.37
CA PHE A 29 2.21 -13.95 -27.39
C PHE A 29 3.32 -14.07 -26.34
N THR A 30 2.95 -14.42 -25.10
CA THR A 30 3.88 -14.60 -23.99
C THR A 30 4.92 -15.68 -24.29
N LEU A 31 4.47 -16.84 -24.77
CA LEU A 31 5.32 -17.97 -25.12
C LEU A 31 6.29 -17.61 -26.25
N SER A 32 5.83 -16.92 -27.29
CA SER A 32 6.68 -16.46 -28.40
C SER A 32 7.80 -15.51 -27.95
N ARG A 33 7.56 -14.78 -26.85
CA ARG A 33 8.44 -13.72 -26.37
C ARG A 33 9.46 -14.22 -25.34
N ALA A 34 9.02 -15.02 -24.38
CA ALA A 34 9.83 -15.46 -23.25
C ALA A 34 10.19 -16.96 -23.29
N GLY A 35 9.48 -17.76 -24.10
CA GLY A 35 9.61 -19.21 -24.10
C GLY A 35 9.20 -19.84 -22.76
N GLY A 36 9.56 -21.11 -22.58
CA GLY A 36 9.27 -21.87 -21.36
C GLY A 36 7.79 -22.21 -21.22
N GLN A 37 7.31 -22.22 -19.98
CA GLN A 37 5.90 -22.46 -19.65
C GLN A 37 5.23 -21.14 -19.27
N VAL A 38 4.00 -20.95 -19.74
CA VAL A 38 3.16 -19.80 -19.38
C VAL A 38 2.20 -20.24 -18.29
N ASP A 39 2.34 -19.67 -17.09
CA ASP A 39 1.53 -20.01 -15.93
C ASP A 39 0.81 -18.77 -15.39
N PRO A 40 -0.53 -18.76 -15.31
CA PRO A 40 -1.26 -17.70 -14.63
C PRO A 40 -0.80 -17.55 -13.17
N VAL A 41 -0.64 -16.31 -12.71
CA VAL A 41 -0.41 -16.07 -11.28
C VAL A 41 -1.65 -16.45 -10.48
N GLN A 42 -1.45 -16.86 -9.23
CA GLN A 42 -2.53 -17.41 -8.37
C GLN A 42 -3.64 -16.40 -8.07
N ILE A 43 -3.33 -15.10 -8.10
CA ILE A 43 -4.28 -14.02 -7.86
C ILE A 43 -4.25 -13.10 -9.07
N GLN A 44 -5.37 -13.04 -9.78
CA GLN A 44 -5.58 -12.15 -10.92
C GLN A 44 -6.21 -10.83 -10.47
N GLY A 45 -5.83 -9.74 -11.13
CA GLY A 45 -6.48 -8.44 -10.96
C GLY A 45 -7.73 -8.33 -11.82
N THR A 46 -8.74 -7.58 -11.36
CA THR A 46 -9.99 -7.35 -12.11
C THR A 46 -9.77 -6.76 -13.50
N PHE A 47 -8.76 -5.91 -13.63
CA PHE A 47 -8.47 -5.14 -14.85
C PHE A 47 -7.23 -5.64 -15.61
N SER A 48 -6.73 -6.82 -15.25
CA SER A 48 -5.52 -7.38 -15.85
C SER A 48 -5.51 -8.91 -15.85
N TYR A 49 -5.13 -9.50 -16.99
CA TYR A 49 -4.66 -10.88 -17.01
C TYR A 49 -3.14 -10.93 -16.84
N THR A 50 -2.66 -11.72 -15.89
CA THR A 50 -1.24 -11.78 -15.51
C THR A 50 -0.71 -13.21 -15.53
N VAL A 51 0.42 -13.41 -16.20
CA VAL A 51 1.09 -14.71 -16.31
C VAL A 51 2.58 -14.59 -16.01
N THR A 52 3.16 -15.68 -15.53
CA THR A 52 4.61 -15.86 -15.43
C THR A 52 5.11 -16.69 -16.60
N ALA A 53 6.32 -16.38 -17.07
CA ALA A 53 6.94 -17.08 -18.19
C ALA A 53 8.49 -17.04 -18.12
N GLY A 54 9.12 -17.66 -19.11
CA GLY A 54 10.57 -17.75 -19.22
C GLY A 54 11.19 -18.81 -18.29
N THR A 55 12.51 -19.01 -18.43
CA THR A 55 13.24 -19.98 -17.61
C THR A 55 13.05 -19.66 -16.13
N ASN A 56 12.64 -20.66 -15.34
CA ASN A 56 12.34 -20.54 -13.91
C ASN A 56 11.35 -19.42 -13.56
N LYS A 57 10.38 -19.11 -14.46
CA LYS A 57 9.37 -18.06 -14.26
C LYS A 57 9.98 -16.68 -14.03
N SER A 58 11.12 -16.39 -14.67
CA SER A 58 11.87 -15.13 -14.49
C SER A 58 11.17 -13.89 -15.05
N LYS A 59 10.08 -14.04 -15.82
CA LYS A 59 9.32 -12.93 -16.41
C LYS A 59 7.87 -12.95 -15.98
N ILE A 60 7.27 -11.76 -15.91
CA ILE A 60 5.84 -11.53 -15.77
C ILE A 60 5.35 -10.82 -17.04
N PHE A 61 4.20 -11.25 -17.54
CA PHE A 61 3.45 -10.53 -18.56
C PHE A 61 2.11 -10.09 -17.97
N GLN A 62 1.80 -8.81 -18.12
CA GLN A 62 0.49 -8.25 -17.78
C GLN A 62 -0.21 -7.75 -19.03
N PHE A 63 -1.47 -8.16 -19.16
CA PHE A 63 -2.38 -7.74 -20.21
C PHE A 63 -3.48 -6.90 -19.57
N ARG A 64 -3.49 -5.59 -19.81
CA ARG A 64 -4.34 -4.64 -19.07
C ARG A 64 -5.29 -3.89 -19.97
N ILE A 65 -6.50 -3.60 -19.49
CA ILE A 65 -7.42 -2.73 -20.23
C ILE A 65 -6.88 -1.30 -20.35
N GLN A 66 -7.40 -0.58 -21.36
CA GLN A 66 -7.00 0.79 -21.69
C GLN A 66 -7.02 1.74 -20.48
N ASP A 67 -8.10 1.71 -19.70
CA ASP A 67 -8.33 2.63 -18.58
C ASP A 67 -7.37 2.41 -17.40
N PHE A 68 -6.78 1.21 -17.31
CA PHE A 68 -5.80 0.83 -16.29
C PHE A 68 -4.48 0.42 -16.95
N SER A 69 -4.10 1.13 -18.02
CA SER A 69 -2.77 1.05 -18.61
C SER A 69 -1.71 1.56 -17.64
N ILE A 70 -0.48 1.05 -17.78
CA ILE A 70 0.64 1.47 -16.94
C ILE A 70 1.31 2.67 -17.61
N ASP A 71 1.44 3.76 -16.88
CA ASP A 71 2.20 4.92 -17.34
C ASP A 71 3.71 4.58 -17.36
N MET A 72 4.26 4.48 -18.57
CA MET A 72 5.65 4.06 -18.77
C MET A 72 6.67 5.12 -18.31
N GLU A 73 6.30 6.40 -18.26
CA GLU A 73 7.18 7.45 -17.74
C GLU A 73 7.24 7.39 -16.22
N ILE A 74 6.09 7.14 -15.56
CA ILE A 74 6.04 6.88 -14.11
C ILE A 74 6.84 5.62 -13.77
N MET A 75 6.68 4.53 -14.53
CA MET A 75 7.47 3.31 -14.32
C MET A 75 8.98 3.54 -14.42
N LYS A 76 9.40 4.33 -15.42
CA LYS A 76 10.82 4.65 -15.63
C LYS A 76 11.36 5.50 -14.49
N LEU A 77 10.58 6.48 -14.02
CA LEU A 77 10.94 7.29 -12.86
C LEU A 77 11.05 6.42 -11.61
N ALA A 78 10.05 5.58 -11.33
CA ALA A 78 10.05 4.66 -10.20
C ALA A 78 11.26 3.72 -10.21
N LYS A 79 11.60 3.15 -11.38
CA LYS A 79 12.82 2.34 -11.54
C LYS A 79 14.11 3.12 -11.30
N THR A 80 14.13 4.40 -11.65
CA THR A 80 15.30 5.28 -11.44
C THR A 80 15.50 5.56 -9.95
N VAL A 81 14.42 5.83 -9.22
CA VAL A 81 14.46 6.13 -7.78
C VAL A 81 14.68 4.86 -6.96
N HIS A 82 14.09 3.73 -7.37
CA HIS A 82 14.11 2.46 -6.63
C HIS A 82 14.59 1.29 -7.51
N PRO A 83 15.87 1.29 -7.95
CA PRO A 83 16.37 0.35 -8.95
C PRO A 83 16.34 -1.12 -8.53
N GLN A 84 16.33 -1.41 -7.23
CA GLN A 84 16.30 -2.79 -6.72
C GLN A 84 14.88 -3.30 -6.41
N LEU A 85 13.91 -2.39 -6.25
CA LEU A 85 12.55 -2.75 -5.82
C LEU A 85 11.52 -2.68 -6.96
N VAL A 86 11.81 -1.93 -8.01
CA VAL A 86 10.91 -1.79 -9.16
C VAL A 86 11.42 -2.66 -10.29
N ALA A 87 10.56 -3.45 -10.91
CA ALA A 87 10.95 -4.27 -12.06
C ALA A 87 11.23 -3.38 -13.28
N GLY A 88 12.16 -3.81 -14.14
CA GLY A 88 12.19 -3.24 -15.49
C GLY A 88 10.88 -3.55 -16.19
N CYS A 89 10.26 -2.57 -16.86
CA CYS A 89 9.00 -2.75 -17.56
C CYS A 89 9.16 -2.37 -19.04
N LYS A 90 8.69 -3.25 -19.93
CA LYS A 90 8.70 -3.04 -21.37
C LYS A 90 7.28 -3.14 -21.93
N TYR A 91 6.86 -2.10 -22.64
CA TYR A 91 5.59 -2.07 -23.35
C TYR A 91 5.72 -2.68 -24.75
N HIS A 92 4.76 -3.51 -25.15
CA HIS A 92 4.76 -4.24 -26.42
C HIS A 92 3.62 -3.88 -27.37
N GLY A 93 2.81 -2.87 -27.04
CA GLY A 93 1.63 -2.51 -27.82
C GLY A 93 0.36 -3.17 -27.28
N THR A 94 -0.60 -3.41 -28.16
CA THR A 94 -1.94 -3.92 -27.80
C THR A 94 -2.30 -5.18 -28.57
N ILE A 95 -3.17 -6.00 -27.98
CA ILE A 95 -3.83 -7.14 -28.62
C ILE A 95 -5.35 -7.08 -28.40
N GLY A 96 -6.13 -7.66 -29.30
CA GLY A 96 -7.59 -7.50 -29.33
C GLY A 96 -8.01 -6.39 -30.29
N GLY A 97 -9.16 -6.59 -30.93
CA GLY A 97 -9.71 -5.68 -31.93
C GLY A 97 -10.51 -4.53 -31.31
N SER A 98 -11.81 -4.75 -31.09
CA SER A 98 -12.75 -3.71 -30.63
C SER A 98 -12.55 -3.29 -29.17
N ARG A 99 -12.00 -4.17 -28.34
CA ARG A 99 -11.59 -3.90 -26.96
C ARG A 99 -10.15 -4.37 -26.80
N PRO A 100 -9.16 -3.52 -27.15
CA PRO A 100 -7.76 -3.87 -27.05
C PRO A 100 -7.27 -3.83 -25.61
N ILE A 101 -6.30 -4.68 -25.30
CA ILE A 101 -5.57 -4.69 -24.03
C ILE A 101 -4.08 -4.47 -24.28
N HIS A 102 -3.45 -3.68 -23.42
CA HIS A 102 -2.03 -3.35 -23.44
C HIS A 102 -1.18 -4.47 -22.88
N ILE A 103 -0.01 -4.69 -23.47
CA ILE A 103 0.89 -5.78 -23.09
C ILE A 103 2.17 -5.21 -22.47
N TYR A 104 2.49 -5.68 -21.28
CA TYR A 104 3.70 -5.31 -20.53
C TYR A 104 4.50 -6.55 -20.16
N GLU A 105 5.81 -6.51 -20.41
CA GLU A 105 6.78 -7.51 -19.96
C GLU A 105 7.60 -6.94 -18.81
N MET A 106 7.72 -7.68 -17.71
CA MET A 106 8.44 -7.28 -16.51
C MET A 106 9.34 -8.41 -16.00
N ASP A 107 10.40 -8.05 -15.27
CA ASP A 107 11.15 -9.04 -14.47
C ASP A 107 10.27 -9.54 -13.31
N ASN A 108 10.26 -10.86 -13.08
CA ASN A 108 9.58 -11.43 -11.92
C ASN A 108 10.45 -11.21 -10.67
N LEU A 109 10.06 -10.23 -9.86
CA LEU A 109 10.77 -9.92 -8.62
C LEU A 109 10.54 -11.03 -7.57
N PRO A 110 11.57 -11.37 -6.78
CA PRO A 110 11.43 -12.38 -5.73
C PRO A 110 10.57 -11.83 -4.58
N GLY A 111 9.90 -12.73 -3.87
CA GLY A 111 9.16 -12.42 -2.64
C GLY A 111 7.72 -12.89 -2.68
N THR A 112 7.10 -12.83 -1.52
CA THR A 112 5.69 -13.14 -1.31
C THR A 112 4.93 -11.84 -1.12
N ALA A 113 3.75 -11.71 -1.72
CA ALA A 113 2.89 -10.55 -1.47
C ALA A 113 2.65 -10.38 0.03
N TYR A 114 2.84 -9.16 0.56
CA TYR A 114 2.79 -8.89 2.00
C TYR A 114 1.47 -9.34 2.63
N ILE A 115 0.35 -9.14 1.92
CA ILE A 115 -0.98 -9.59 2.33
C ILE A 115 -1.05 -11.09 2.68
N MET A 116 -0.25 -11.92 1.99
CA MET A 116 -0.14 -13.36 2.25
C MET A 116 0.90 -13.67 3.35
N ALA A 117 1.93 -12.84 3.49
CA ALA A 117 3.03 -13.04 4.44
C ALA A 117 2.72 -12.55 5.86
N ARG A 118 1.82 -11.57 6.03
CA ARG A 118 1.55 -10.88 7.30
C ARG A 118 0.88 -11.73 8.39
N ASN A 119 0.47 -12.97 8.07
CA ASN A 119 -0.16 -13.96 8.97
C ASN A 119 -1.00 -13.33 10.10
N ILE A 120 -2.29 -13.11 9.83
CA ILE A 120 -3.24 -12.48 10.75
C ILE A 120 -3.73 -13.39 11.91
N SER A 121 -3.03 -14.49 12.20
CA SER A 121 -3.42 -15.40 13.30
C SER A 121 -3.32 -14.71 14.65
N VAL A 122 -4.24 -15.04 15.56
CA VAL A 122 -4.21 -14.59 16.96
C VAL A 122 -4.07 -15.82 17.87
N PRO A 123 -3.00 -15.94 18.68
CA PRO A 123 -1.88 -15.00 18.81
C PRO A 123 -0.95 -15.03 17.59
N GLN A 124 -0.26 -13.92 17.33
CA GLN A 124 0.73 -13.86 16.26
C GLN A 124 1.93 -14.77 16.56
N PRO A 125 2.58 -15.33 15.52
CA PRO A 125 3.86 -16.03 15.67
C PRO A 125 4.90 -15.17 16.39
N ALA A 126 5.75 -15.78 17.21
CA ALA A 126 6.76 -15.06 18.01
C ALA A 126 7.75 -14.24 17.16
N ASP A 127 7.96 -14.62 15.91
CA ASP A 127 8.85 -13.95 14.96
C ASP A 127 8.15 -12.86 14.13
N ALA A 128 6.83 -12.72 14.22
CA ALA A 128 6.06 -11.73 13.45
C ALA A 128 6.46 -10.29 13.79
N VAL A 129 6.73 -10.01 15.08
CA VAL A 129 7.22 -8.71 15.54
C VAL A 129 8.50 -8.29 14.79
N SER A 130 9.47 -9.20 14.66
CA SER A 130 10.74 -8.92 13.97
C SER A 130 10.52 -8.65 12.48
N ARG A 131 9.63 -9.41 11.82
CA ARG A 131 9.28 -9.19 10.41
C ARG A 131 8.58 -7.84 10.20
N HIS A 132 7.59 -7.51 11.02
CA HIS A 132 6.89 -6.22 10.95
C HIS A 132 7.85 -5.05 11.13
N ARG A 133 8.76 -5.12 12.10
CA ARG A 133 9.81 -4.10 12.29
C ARG A 133 10.66 -3.92 11.03
N SER A 134 11.03 -5.02 10.36
CA SER A 134 11.80 -4.94 9.12
C SER A 134 11.00 -4.28 7.99
N THR A 135 9.74 -4.69 7.79
CA THR A 135 8.87 -4.11 6.75
C THR A 135 8.67 -2.62 6.97
N VAL A 136 8.34 -2.21 8.20
CA VAL A 136 8.07 -0.80 8.54
C VAL A 136 9.31 0.07 8.35
N LYS A 137 10.50 -0.44 8.68
CA LYS A 137 11.75 0.28 8.46
C LYS A 137 12.03 0.49 6.96
N ASP A 138 11.82 -0.54 6.14
CA ASP A 138 12.01 -0.44 4.69
C ASP A 138 10.97 0.54 4.08
N LEU A 139 9.71 0.52 4.54
CA LEU A 139 8.66 1.46 4.09
C LEU A 139 9.03 2.92 4.33
N ALA A 140 9.53 3.23 5.52
CA ALA A 140 9.95 4.58 5.88
C ALA A 140 11.08 5.11 4.97
N SER A 141 11.88 4.20 4.40
CA SER A 141 13.04 4.54 3.57
C SER A 141 12.69 4.68 2.08
N HIS A 142 11.54 4.15 1.63
CA HIS A 142 11.20 4.03 0.21
C HIS A 142 9.99 4.86 -0.23
N GLY A 143 9.14 5.32 0.69
CA GLY A 143 8.13 6.36 0.41
C GLY A 143 7.00 6.00 -0.55
N ASP A 144 6.95 4.77 -1.05
CA ASP A 144 5.79 4.20 -1.72
C ASP A 144 5.10 3.20 -0.77
N LEU A 145 3.91 3.59 -0.29
CA LEU A 145 3.31 3.04 0.92
C LEU A 145 2.04 2.22 0.64
N CYS A 146 1.90 1.61 -0.55
CA CYS A 146 0.77 0.72 -0.84
C CYS A 146 1.07 -0.72 -0.41
N GLU A 147 0.55 -1.14 0.75
CA GLU A 147 0.75 -2.49 1.33
C GLU A 147 0.35 -3.63 0.36
N MET A 148 -0.70 -3.44 -0.43
CA MET A 148 -1.20 -4.48 -1.36
C MET A 148 -0.21 -4.80 -2.47
N ASN A 149 0.75 -3.91 -2.70
CA ASN A 149 1.69 -3.97 -3.81
C ASN A 149 3.11 -4.28 -3.36
N LEU A 150 3.30 -4.72 -2.11
CA LEU A 150 4.61 -5.07 -1.58
C LEU A 150 4.89 -6.57 -1.73
N LEU A 151 6.07 -6.89 -2.26
CA LEU A 151 6.67 -8.21 -2.10
C LEU A 151 7.65 -8.15 -0.93
N VAL A 152 7.56 -9.14 -0.05
CA VAL A 152 8.46 -9.30 1.08
C VAL A 152 9.10 -10.67 1.11
N ASN A 153 10.29 -10.76 1.69
CA ASN A 153 10.86 -12.02 2.11
C ASN A 153 10.09 -12.53 3.35
N SER A 154 9.35 -13.63 3.20
CA SER A 154 8.45 -14.15 4.25
C SER A 154 9.14 -14.52 5.57
N ASN A 155 10.46 -14.78 5.55
CA ASN A 155 11.21 -15.13 6.75
C ASN A 155 11.73 -13.90 7.50
N THR A 156 12.04 -12.82 6.77
CA THR A 156 12.72 -11.64 7.35
C THR A 156 11.85 -10.39 7.41
N GLY A 157 10.78 -10.31 6.62
CA GLY A 157 9.93 -9.13 6.48
C GLY A 157 10.51 -8.03 5.59
N LYS A 158 11.72 -8.20 5.05
CA LYS A 158 12.35 -7.22 4.15
C LYS A 158 11.56 -7.07 2.85
N ILE A 159 11.42 -5.84 2.38
CA ILE A 159 10.81 -5.54 1.10
C ILE A 159 11.76 -5.97 -0.02
N THR A 160 11.24 -6.75 -0.97
CA THR A 160 11.98 -7.28 -2.11
C THR A 160 11.43 -6.78 -3.45
N GLY A 161 10.26 -6.16 -3.47
CA GLY A 161 9.69 -5.57 -4.67
C GLY A 161 8.43 -4.76 -4.43
N ILE A 162 8.13 -3.86 -5.37
CA ILE A 162 6.90 -3.08 -5.44
C ILE A 162 6.24 -3.35 -6.80
N VAL A 163 4.97 -3.75 -6.79
CA VAL A 163 4.21 -4.20 -7.96
C VAL A 163 2.95 -3.35 -8.22
N ASP A 164 2.19 -3.70 -9.27
CA ASP A 164 0.92 -3.08 -9.66
C ASP A 164 0.90 -1.54 -9.72
N TRP A 165 1.56 -1.03 -10.75
CA TRP A 165 1.81 0.41 -10.97
C TRP A 165 0.75 1.11 -11.83
N ALA A 166 -0.39 0.47 -12.11
CA ALA A 166 -1.38 1.05 -13.04
C ALA A 166 -2.11 2.28 -12.49
N GLU A 167 -2.25 2.37 -11.16
CA GLU A 167 -2.83 3.53 -10.49
C GLU A 167 -1.77 4.48 -9.92
N ALA A 168 -0.50 4.27 -10.27
CA ALA A 168 0.59 5.09 -9.77
C ALA A 168 0.44 6.55 -10.24
N ALA A 169 0.63 7.48 -9.30
CA ALA A 169 0.55 8.91 -9.54
C ALA A 169 1.55 9.64 -8.64
N ILE A 170 2.06 10.78 -9.10
CA ILE A 170 2.92 11.65 -8.30
C ILE A 170 2.02 12.48 -7.38
N LEU A 171 2.00 12.15 -6.08
CA LEU A 171 1.19 12.79 -5.05
C LEU A 171 2.06 13.17 -3.84
N PRO A 172 1.58 14.05 -2.92
CA PRO A 172 2.30 14.34 -1.69
C PRO A 172 2.51 13.06 -0.86
N PHE A 173 3.68 12.89 -0.25
CA PHE A 173 4.08 11.69 0.51
C PHE A 173 2.99 11.17 1.48
N GLY A 174 2.29 12.08 2.17
CA GLY A 174 1.27 11.68 3.13
C GLY A 174 0.07 10.97 2.51
N PHE A 175 -0.19 11.13 1.21
CA PHE A 175 -1.39 10.62 0.54
C PHE A 175 -1.50 9.09 0.58
N SER A 176 -0.38 8.37 0.53
CA SER A 176 -0.35 6.91 0.58
C SER A 176 -0.18 6.34 1.99
N LEU A 177 -0.14 7.18 3.05
CA LEU A 177 0.05 6.70 4.43
C LEU A 177 -1.07 5.78 4.92
N TRP A 178 -2.22 5.73 4.24
CA TRP A 178 -3.24 4.72 4.49
C TRP A 178 -2.68 3.30 4.42
N GLY A 179 -1.73 2.98 3.53
CA GLY A 179 -1.18 1.62 3.49
C GLY A 179 -0.21 1.33 4.63
N PHE A 180 0.48 2.34 5.17
CA PHE A 180 1.22 2.19 6.43
C PHE A 180 0.27 1.90 7.61
N GLU A 181 -0.90 2.54 7.68
CA GLU A 181 -1.92 2.21 8.69
C GLU A 181 -2.31 0.73 8.63
N ASN A 182 -2.45 0.17 7.42
CA ASN A 182 -2.86 -1.21 7.27
C ASN A 182 -1.79 -2.22 7.71
N VAL A 183 -0.51 -1.81 7.74
CA VAL A 183 0.59 -2.61 8.30
C VAL A 183 0.52 -2.68 9.83
N LEU A 184 -0.15 -1.73 10.47
CA LEU A 184 -0.23 -1.63 11.93
C LEU A 184 -1.36 -2.47 12.55
N GLY A 185 -2.17 -3.14 11.75
CA GLY A 185 -3.33 -3.88 12.22
C GLY A 185 -4.00 -4.72 11.15
N TYR A 186 -5.25 -5.09 11.40
CA TYR A 186 -6.08 -5.85 10.49
C TYR A 186 -7.56 -5.52 10.68
N MET A 187 -8.36 -5.77 9.63
CA MET A 187 -9.82 -5.64 9.65
C MET A 187 -10.45 -7.03 9.72
N ASP A 188 -11.44 -7.22 10.59
CA ASP A 188 -12.30 -8.40 10.60
C ASP A 188 -13.79 -8.02 10.73
N SER A 189 -14.66 -8.99 11.03
CA SER A 189 -16.11 -8.74 11.17
C SER A 189 -16.50 -7.85 12.35
N GLU A 190 -15.61 -7.67 13.33
CA GLU A 190 -15.82 -6.81 14.51
C GLU A 190 -15.24 -5.40 14.30
N GLY A 191 -14.50 -5.19 13.21
CA GLY A 191 -13.93 -3.90 12.83
C GLY A 191 -12.41 -3.93 12.76
N TRP A 192 -11.81 -2.75 12.93
CA TRP A 192 -10.36 -2.56 12.86
C TRP A 192 -9.69 -2.89 14.18
N HIS A 193 -8.62 -3.68 14.14
CA HIS A 193 -7.81 -4.09 15.28
C HIS A 193 -6.34 -3.72 15.07
N TYR A 194 -5.76 -2.95 15.99
CA TYR A 194 -4.32 -2.68 15.99
C TYR A 194 -3.54 -3.81 16.65
N TYR A 195 -2.32 -4.06 16.18
CA TYR A 195 -1.39 -4.95 16.87
C TYR A 195 -0.88 -4.35 18.18
N ASP A 196 -0.59 -5.19 19.17
CA ASP A 196 -0.09 -4.77 20.49
C ASP A 196 1.17 -3.88 20.40
N ASN A 197 2.03 -4.14 19.40
CA ASN A 197 3.26 -3.41 19.16
C ASN A 197 3.11 -2.20 18.22
N ARG A 198 1.88 -1.76 17.90
CA ARG A 198 1.62 -0.63 16.99
C ARG A 198 2.46 0.60 17.31
N ARG A 199 2.47 1.07 18.56
CA ARG A 199 3.19 2.31 18.95
C ARG A 199 4.69 2.22 18.71
N GLU A 200 5.25 1.03 18.89
CA GLU A 200 6.67 0.77 18.60
C GLU A 200 6.95 0.85 17.09
N LEU A 201 6.04 0.31 16.27
CA LEU A 201 6.14 0.38 14.80
C LEU A 201 5.96 1.81 14.28
N GLU A 202 5.00 2.56 14.79
CA GLU A 202 4.81 4.00 14.46
C GLU A 202 6.06 4.81 14.81
N HIS A 203 6.61 4.61 16.01
CA HIS A 203 7.82 5.30 16.42
C HIS A 203 9.00 4.94 15.50
N LEU A 204 9.18 3.65 15.18
CA LEU A 204 10.23 3.19 14.28
C LEU A 204 10.11 3.78 12.88
N PHE A 205 8.89 3.83 12.33
CA PHE A 205 8.61 4.43 11.02
C PHE A 205 9.04 5.88 11.00
N TRP A 206 8.53 6.70 11.93
CA TRP A 206 8.79 8.13 11.95
C TRP A 206 10.23 8.46 12.28
N GLN A 207 10.86 7.71 13.18
CA GLN A 207 12.27 7.86 13.47
C GLN A 207 13.10 7.63 12.19
N THR A 208 12.88 6.50 11.52
CA THR A 208 13.61 6.15 10.29
C THR A 208 13.37 7.19 9.19
N PHE A 209 12.11 7.58 8.98
CA PHE A 209 11.76 8.59 7.98
C PHE A 209 12.46 9.92 8.24
N LEU A 210 12.50 10.40 9.49
CA LEU A 210 13.12 11.67 9.82
C LEU A 210 14.66 11.62 9.74
N GLU A 211 15.26 10.47 10.03
CA GLU A 211 16.69 10.23 9.82
C GLU A 211 17.07 10.31 8.34
N GLU A 212 16.22 9.79 7.44
CA GLU A 212 16.45 9.81 5.99
C GLU A 212 16.06 11.14 5.31
N ALA A 213 14.94 11.74 5.71
CA ALA A 213 14.46 13.00 5.16
C ALA A 213 15.34 14.19 5.56
N ARG A 214 16.20 14.04 6.58
CA ARG A 214 17.27 14.92 7.14
C ARG A 214 16.91 16.37 7.49
N ASN A 215 15.94 16.99 6.83
CA ASN A 215 15.57 18.40 6.91
C ASN A 215 14.04 18.63 6.96
N ALA A 216 13.24 17.60 7.24
CA ALA A 216 11.79 17.77 7.35
C ALA A 216 11.46 18.75 8.50
N SER A 217 10.89 19.89 8.15
CA SER A 217 10.47 20.91 9.11
C SER A 217 9.15 20.54 9.78
N LYS A 218 8.79 21.27 10.85
CA LYS A 218 7.46 21.14 11.46
C LYS A 218 6.33 21.42 10.47
N VAL A 219 6.55 22.32 9.51
CA VAL A 219 5.57 22.65 8.48
C VAL A 219 5.42 21.50 7.49
N ASP A 220 6.50 20.82 7.13
CA ASP A 220 6.44 19.62 6.27
C ASP A 220 5.64 18.50 6.94
N LEU A 221 5.84 18.31 8.25
CA LEU A 221 5.04 17.35 9.03
C LEU A 221 3.54 17.70 9.06
N GLN A 222 3.20 19.00 9.11
CA GLN A 222 1.80 19.44 8.99
C GLN A 222 1.23 19.14 7.60
N PHE A 223 1.99 19.38 6.53
CA PHE A 223 1.56 19.02 5.17
C PHE A 223 1.42 17.51 4.99
N ILE A 224 2.33 16.72 5.53
CA ILE A 224 2.24 15.26 5.52
C ILE A 224 0.96 14.81 6.25
N ARG A 225 0.64 15.40 7.41
CA ARG A 225 -0.59 15.09 8.16
C ARG A 225 -1.84 15.46 7.34
N ALA A 226 -1.88 16.63 6.72
CA ALA A 226 -3.00 17.05 5.89
C ALA A 226 -3.17 16.13 4.67
N ALA A 227 -2.06 15.80 3.98
CA ALA A 227 -2.06 14.88 2.86
C ALA A 227 -2.52 13.47 3.26
N ARG A 228 -2.14 12.98 4.44
CA ARG A 228 -2.66 11.72 4.99
C ARG A 228 -4.17 11.74 5.13
N THR A 229 -4.72 12.79 5.74
CA THR A 229 -6.18 12.90 5.89
C THR A 229 -6.86 12.87 4.53
N ILE A 230 -6.37 13.63 3.55
CA ILE A 230 -6.93 13.61 2.19
C ILE A 230 -6.84 12.21 1.57
N GLY A 231 -5.68 11.56 1.66
CA GLY A 231 -5.46 10.21 1.14
C GLY A 231 -6.40 9.15 1.76
N LEU A 232 -6.63 9.21 3.07
CA LEU A 232 -7.58 8.35 3.77
C LEU A 232 -9.00 8.52 3.23
N PHE A 233 -9.47 9.77 3.07
CA PHE A 233 -10.79 10.02 2.50
C PHE A 233 -10.88 9.58 1.04
N CYS A 234 -9.86 9.84 0.22
CA CYS A 234 -9.81 9.35 -1.16
C CYS A 234 -9.88 7.82 -1.24
N ARG A 235 -9.26 7.10 -0.29
CA ARG A 235 -9.23 5.64 -0.28
C ARG A 235 -10.50 5.00 0.26
N TYR A 236 -11.07 5.56 1.34
CA TYR A 236 -12.13 4.90 2.12
C TYR A 236 -13.46 5.66 2.18
N GLY A 237 -13.46 6.94 1.78
CA GLY A 237 -14.65 7.80 1.80
C GLY A 237 -15.31 8.01 0.43
N PHE A 238 -14.59 7.69 -0.65
CA PHE A 238 -15.08 7.88 -2.02
C PHE A 238 -15.01 6.58 -2.83
N ILE A 239 -16.01 6.39 -3.69
CA ILE A 239 -15.98 5.37 -4.73
C ILE A 239 -15.20 5.96 -5.90
N VAL A 240 -14.01 5.42 -6.15
CA VAL A 240 -13.13 5.86 -7.23
C VAL A 240 -13.03 4.76 -8.27
N GLU A 241 -13.31 5.09 -9.53
CA GLU A 241 -13.07 4.22 -10.69
C GLU A 241 -11.97 4.84 -11.56
N GLY A 242 -10.77 4.26 -11.48
CA GLY A 242 -9.58 4.80 -12.13
C GLY A 242 -9.25 6.20 -11.59
N LYS A 243 -9.42 7.23 -12.42
CA LYS A 243 -9.13 8.64 -12.05
C LYS A 243 -10.37 9.45 -11.69
N VAL A 244 -11.55 8.84 -11.68
CA VAL A 244 -12.83 9.54 -11.52
C VAL A 244 -13.47 9.15 -10.18
N VAL A 245 -13.84 10.17 -9.40
CA VAL A 245 -14.68 9.99 -8.21
C VAL A 245 -16.12 9.83 -8.68
N GLN A 246 -16.68 8.63 -8.50
CA GLN A 246 -18.04 8.28 -8.88
C GLN A 246 -19.06 8.67 -7.80
N GLY A 247 -18.63 8.78 -6.56
CA GLY A 247 -19.51 9.15 -5.45
C GLY A 247 -18.87 8.99 -4.08
N MET A 248 -19.67 9.18 -3.04
CA MET A 248 -19.28 8.87 -1.66
C MET A 248 -19.59 7.41 -1.36
N VAL A 249 -18.76 6.79 -0.52
CA VAL A 249 -19.08 5.48 0.05
C VAL A 249 -20.37 5.59 0.86
N ASP A 250 -21.28 4.64 0.67
CA ASP A 250 -22.56 4.60 1.37
C ASP A 250 -22.33 4.41 2.88
N LEU A 251 -23.12 5.08 3.72
CA LEU A 251 -23.15 4.85 5.16
C LEU A 251 -23.44 3.40 5.54
N ALA A 252 -24.08 2.65 4.64
CA ALA A 252 -24.31 1.21 4.81
C ALA A 252 -23.05 0.34 4.57
N ASP A 253 -22.01 0.85 3.92
CA ASP A 253 -20.71 0.15 3.81
C ASP A 253 -19.88 0.40 5.07
N ALA A 254 -20.28 -0.32 6.13
CA ALA A 254 -19.63 -0.27 7.43
C ALA A 254 -18.13 -0.63 7.36
N SER A 255 -17.69 -1.40 6.35
CA SER A 255 -16.30 -1.88 6.26
C SER A 255 -15.34 -0.76 5.86
N SER A 256 -15.69 0.05 4.87
CA SER A 256 -14.90 1.19 4.42
C SER A 256 -14.91 2.32 5.46
N LEU A 257 -16.07 2.59 6.09
CA LEU A 257 -16.18 3.61 7.13
C LEU A 257 -15.45 3.23 8.42
N ALA A 258 -15.38 1.94 8.77
CA ALA A 258 -14.62 1.48 9.93
C ALA A 258 -13.12 1.84 9.84
N TYR A 259 -12.53 1.90 8.63
CA TYR A 259 -11.17 2.40 8.45
C TYR A 259 -11.06 3.90 8.75
N LEU A 260 -12.02 4.72 8.28
CA LEU A 260 -12.02 6.15 8.58
C LEU A 260 -12.20 6.40 10.07
N ASP A 261 -13.10 5.67 10.74
CA ASP A 261 -13.28 5.76 12.18
C ASP A 261 -12.00 5.37 12.93
N ALA A 262 -11.30 4.33 12.50
CA ALA A 262 -10.06 3.88 13.14
C ALA A 262 -8.87 4.85 12.93
N PHE A 263 -8.78 5.48 11.76
CA PHE A 263 -7.60 6.26 11.36
C PHE A 263 -7.76 7.77 11.57
N CYS A 264 -8.98 8.29 11.55
CA CYS A 264 -9.23 9.73 11.71
C CYS A 264 -9.49 10.15 13.17
N THR A 265 -9.82 9.22 14.07
CA THR A 265 -10.12 9.53 15.48
C THR A 265 -8.89 9.68 16.38
N ILE A 266 -7.68 9.42 15.85
CA ILE A 266 -6.45 9.37 16.63
C ILE A 266 -5.60 10.62 16.36
N ASP A 267 -5.57 11.53 17.32
CA ASP A 267 -4.85 12.81 17.20
C ASP A 267 -3.32 12.73 17.35
N ASP A 268 -2.77 11.57 17.74
CA ASP A 268 -1.37 11.37 18.15
C ASP A 268 -0.42 10.86 17.04
N TRP A 269 -0.84 10.88 15.78
CA TRP A 269 -0.21 10.13 14.68
C TRP A 269 1.27 10.44 14.36
N ALA A 270 1.78 11.64 14.70
CA ALA A 270 3.16 12.04 14.37
C ALA A 270 3.89 12.72 15.55
N PRO A 271 5.24 12.64 15.61
CA PRO A 271 6.03 13.32 16.64
C PRO A 271 5.71 14.82 16.69
N GLY A 272 5.26 15.30 17.85
CA GLY A 272 4.84 16.69 18.06
C GLY A 272 3.34 16.89 18.27
N ALA A 273 2.49 15.89 18.04
CA ALA A 273 1.05 15.99 18.29
C ALA A 273 0.69 16.22 19.78
N ARG A 274 1.56 15.82 20.72
CA ARG A 274 1.38 16.01 22.17
C ARG A 274 2.14 17.18 22.78
N ALA A 275 2.87 17.98 21.99
CA ALA A 275 3.72 19.03 22.56
C ALA A 275 2.94 20.18 23.21
N GLU A 276 1.61 20.22 23.13
CA GLU A 276 0.78 21.32 23.65
C GLU A 276 -0.18 20.95 24.79
N THR A 277 -0.25 19.70 25.27
CA THR A 277 -1.20 19.30 26.33
C THR A 277 -0.59 19.05 27.72
N PHE A 278 0.68 19.39 27.94
CA PHE A 278 1.30 19.32 29.28
C PHE A 278 1.77 20.69 29.81
N TYR A 279 0.90 21.70 29.79
CA TYR A 279 1.01 22.82 30.73
C TYR A 279 -0.40 23.33 31.05
N ILE A 280 -0.88 23.00 32.25
CA ILE A 280 -1.54 23.88 33.23
C ILE A 280 -2.11 22.97 34.33
N SER A 281 -1.39 22.89 35.45
CA SER A 281 -1.93 22.95 36.82
C SER A 281 -0.92 22.32 37.77
N SER A 282 0.18 23.02 38.03
CA SER A 282 0.82 22.95 39.34
C SER A 282 0.38 24.19 40.10
N THR A 283 -0.72 24.09 40.83
CA THR A 283 -1.04 25.02 41.93
C THR A 283 0.07 24.89 42.96
N VAL A 284 1.08 25.75 42.85
CA VAL A 284 1.97 26.06 43.97
C VAL A 284 1.21 27.01 44.87
N THR A 285 0.75 26.48 46.00
CA THR A 285 0.21 27.27 47.10
C THR A 285 1.32 28.18 47.62
N LEU A 286 1.22 29.48 47.33
CA LEU A 286 2.03 30.50 47.99
C LEU A 286 1.62 30.54 49.45
N GLN A 287 2.45 29.93 50.29
CA GLN A 287 2.39 30.08 51.74
C GLN A 287 2.95 31.47 52.07
N THR A 288 2.07 32.37 52.50
CA THR A 288 2.44 33.71 52.98
C THR A 288 3.25 33.57 54.27
N ALA A 289 4.50 34.07 54.25
CA ALA A 289 5.27 34.29 55.47
C ALA A 289 4.69 35.48 56.25
N PRO A 290 4.66 35.44 57.60
CA PRO A 290 4.17 36.54 58.39
C PRO A 290 5.15 37.71 58.39
N ASP A 291 4.56 38.90 58.27
CA ASP A 291 5.16 40.22 58.33
C ASP A 291 5.87 40.45 59.66
N VAL A 292 7.11 40.93 59.62
CA VAL A 292 7.88 41.34 60.81
C VAL A 292 8.33 42.79 60.59
N SER A 293 7.56 43.72 61.13
CA SER A 293 8.05 45.02 61.58
C SER A 293 7.14 45.60 62.67
N ASP A 294 7.77 45.81 63.84
CA ASP A 294 7.47 46.78 64.91
C ASP A 294 6.38 46.47 65.95
N ILE A 295 6.79 45.83 67.07
CA ILE A 295 7.03 46.42 68.43
C ILE A 295 7.61 45.33 69.35
#